data_AF-A0A2E4UWA0-F1
#
_entry.id   AF-A0A2E4UWA0-F1
#
_cell.length_a   1.000
_cell.length_b   1.000
_cell.length_c   1.000
_cell.angle_alpha   90.00
_cell.angle_beta   90.00
_cell.angle_gamma   90.00
#
_symmetry.space_group_name_H-M   'P 1'
#
loop_
_entity.id
_entity.type
_entity.pdbx_description
1 polymer ?
#
loop_
_entity_poly.entity_id
_entity_poly.type
_entity_poly.pdbx_seq_one_letter_code
_entity_poly.pdbx_strand_id
1 'polypeptide(L)'
;MAVDKLSEGRDISGVAQVRGSGALLGFQALLPFKGATWSQLRKTDLAGKQAMLRDAMQRAALIEEAKAKDATWVDPRWVHSLGNGESPDHTMGPHNNIVALAADAGEHWVETFLRLADETNGRILFNYIGENQNLKALRDMFDGGRVFPGVGDAGAHVSMVMDAGWATFVLSHWIRAEGLFTMGEGIRRLTSGPARILGLTDRGELHPGMRADINVFDADTVAEGYPYRINDFPGGAPRLTQGSIGYKATLVNGVFNLKDGEMTGEQAGSVIRHTS
;
A
#
# COMPACT_ATOMS: atom_id res chain seq x y z
N MET A 1 -5.99 7.80 -27.38
CA MET A 1 -6.70 7.30 -28.59
C MET A 1 -7.93 6.43 -28.28
N ALA A 2 -7.82 5.28 -27.60
CA ALA A 2 -9.00 4.43 -27.36
C ALA A 2 -10.02 5.04 -26.37
N VAL A 3 -9.53 5.64 -25.27
CA VAL A 3 -10.39 6.31 -24.27
C VAL A 3 -11.03 7.57 -24.84
N ASP A 4 -10.29 8.35 -25.62
CA ASP A 4 -10.81 9.58 -26.24
C ASP A 4 -11.98 9.29 -27.19
N LYS A 5 -11.84 8.26 -28.03
CA LYS A 5 -12.88 7.81 -28.95
C LYS A 5 -14.11 7.24 -28.22
N LEU A 6 -13.90 6.51 -27.12
CA LEU A 6 -15.01 6.01 -26.27
C LEU A 6 -15.80 7.16 -25.62
N SER A 7 -15.11 8.28 -25.36
CA SER A 7 -15.62 9.41 -24.59
C SER A 7 -16.08 10.59 -25.45
N GLU A 8 -16.13 10.43 -26.78
CA GLU A 8 -16.61 11.50 -27.68
C GLU A 8 -18.03 11.94 -27.29
N GLY A 9 -18.14 13.19 -26.82
CA GLY A 9 -19.40 13.80 -26.37
C GLY A 9 -19.92 13.34 -25.01
N ARG A 10 -19.14 12.60 -24.21
CA ARG A 10 -19.55 12.06 -22.91
C ARG A 10 -18.60 12.47 -21.79
N ASP A 11 -19.15 12.78 -20.62
CA ASP A 11 -18.38 12.96 -19.38
C ASP A 11 -18.06 11.58 -18.78
N ILE A 12 -16.98 10.97 -19.26
CA ILE A 12 -16.47 9.68 -18.78
C ILE A 12 -15.14 9.93 -18.08
N SER A 13 -15.08 9.51 -16.82
CA SER A 13 -13.87 9.49 -16.01
C SER A 13 -13.56 8.05 -15.59
N GLY A 14 -12.28 7.68 -15.64
CA GLY A 14 -11.77 6.42 -15.11
C GLY A 14 -11.11 6.61 -13.74
N VAL A 15 -10.92 5.52 -13.02
CA VAL A 15 -10.14 5.47 -11.79
C VAL A 15 -9.17 4.30 -11.87
N ALA A 16 -7.94 4.49 -11.41
CA ALA A 16 -6.92 3.44 -11.44
C ALA A 16 -5.94 3.56 -10.28
N GLN A 17 -5.60 2.40 -9.72
CA GLN A 17 -4.73 2.31 -8.55
C GLN A 17 -3.36 2.90 -8.89
N VAL A 18 -2.70 3.44 -7.88
CA VAL A 18 -1.60 4.38 -8.09
C VAL A 18 -0.24 3.72 -8.22
N ARG A 19 -0.16 2.41 -7.98
CA ARG A 19 1.06 1.62 -7.96
C ARG A 19 0.73 0.14 -8.03
N GLY A 20 1.77 -0.69 -8.15
CA GLY A 20 1.64 -2.14 -8.01
C GLY A 20 1.04 -2.53 -6.66
N SER A 21 -0.02 -3.35 -6.70
CA SER A 21 -0.73 -3.81 -5.51
C SER A 21 -1.00 -5.31 -5.55
N GLY A 22 -1.24 -5.84 -4.35
CA GLY A 22 -1.52 -7.23 -4.13
C GLY A 22 -1.27 -7.64 -2.68
N ALA A 23 -0.85 -8.88 -2.49
CA ALA A 23 -0.79 -9.49 -1.18
C ALA A 23 0.52 -9.19 -0.47
N LEU A 24 0.46 -8.69 0.76
CA LEU A 24 1.64 -8.60 1.61
C LEU A 24 2.06 -9.97 2.11
N LEU A 25 3.35 -10.24 1.96
CA LEU A 25 4.04 -11.45 2.42
C LEU A 25 5.05 -11.09 3.51
N GLY A 26 5.25 -11.97 4.47
CA GLY A 26 6.22 -11.79 5.55
C GLY A 26 5.76 -12.41 6.85
N PHE A 27 6.59 -12.36 7.89
CA PHE A 27 6.25 -12.98 9.19
C PHE A 27 5.07 -12.31 9.87
N GLN A 28 4.79 -11.05 9.55
CA GLN A 28 3.63 -10.30 10.00
C GLN A 28 2.45 -10.35 9.02
N ALA A 29 2.59 -10.96 7.84
CA ALA A 29 1.55 -11.03 6.81
C ALA A 29 1.34 -12.48 6.32
N LEU A 30 1.00 -12.67 5.05
CA LEU A 30 0.85 -14.02 4.49
C LEU A 30 2.22 -14.71 4.32
N LEU A 31 2.26 -16.02 4.51
CA LEU A 31 3.43 -16.83 4.22
C LEU A 31 3.20 -17.59 2.90
N PRO A 32 4.07 -17.44 1.89
CA PRO A 32 3.79 -17.95 0.55
C PRO A 32 4.11 -19.43 0.36
N PHE A 33 4.71 -20.09 1.37
CA PHE A 33 5.27 -21.44 1.23
C PHE A 33 4.46 -22.53 1.95
N LYS A 34 4.36 -23.71 1.35
CA LYS A 34 3.68 -24.89 1.89
C LYS A 34 4.70 -25.80 2.58
N GLY A 35 4.21 -26.68 3.46
CA GLY A 35 5.05 -27.60 4.21
C GLY A 35 4.62 -27.72 5.67
N ALA A 36 5.12 -28.74 6.37
CA ALA A 36 4.77 -28.98 7.76
C ALA A 36 5.39 -27.90 8.66
N THR A 37 6.67 -27.59 8.43
CA THR A 37 7.40 -26.53 9.16
C THR A 37 6.80 -25.16 8.87
N TRP A 38 6.46 -24.87 7.61
CA TRP A 38 5.73 -23.63 7.26
C TRP A 38 4.32 -23.56 7.87
N SER A 39 3.64 -24.69 8.05
CA SER A 39 2.33 -24.74 8.70
C SER A 39 2.42 -24.51 10.21
N GLN A 40 3.50 -24.98 10.84
CA GLN A 40 3.82 -24.65 12.23
C GLN A 40 4.15 -23.16 12.37
N LEU A 41 5.03 -22.63 11.51
CA LEU A 41 5.44 -21.21 11.50
C LEU A 41 4.23 -20.26 11.43
N ARG A 42 3.19 -20.59 10.65
CA ARG A 42 1.94 -19.80 10.55
C ARG A 42 1.18 -19.66 11.86
N LYS A 43 1.23 -20.68 12.73
CA LYS A 43 0.48 -20.75 13.99
C LYS A 43 1.21 -20.05 15.13
N THR A 44 2.48 -19.75 14.95
CA THR A 44 3.34 -19.12 15.95
C THR A 44 3.22 -17.60 15.89
N ASP A 45 3.37 -16.95 17.03
CA ASP A 45 3.53 -15.49 17.12
C ASP A 45 4.86 -15.02 16.52
N LEU A 46 5.08 -13.71 16.45
CA LEU A 46 6.27 -13.15 15.82
C LEU A 46 7.57 -13.60 16.53
N ALA A 47 7.56 -13.64 17.87
CA ALA A 47 8.72 -14.04 18.66
C ALA A 47 9.09 -15.51 18.40
N GLY A 48 8.10 -16.41 18.39
CA GLY A 48 8.36 -17.81 18.10
C GLY A 48 8.70 -18.05 16.62
N LYS A 49 8.16 -17.27 15.67
CA LYS A 49 8.62 -17.30 14.27
C LYS A 49 10.12 -16.96 14.16
N GLN A 50 10.58 -15.96 14.90
CA GLN A 50 12.00 -15.60 14.97
C GLN A 50 12.84 -16.70 15.61
N ALA A 51 12.35 -17.31 16.70
CA ALA A 51 13.03 -18.44 17.32
C ALA A 51 13.16 -19.64 16.37
N MET A 52 12.09 -19.99 15.65
CA MET A 52 12.10 -21.03 14.62
C MET A 52 13.07 -20.71 13.48
N LEU A 53 13.13 -19.46 13.03
CA LEU A 53 14.06 -19.03 11.98
C LEU A 53 15.53 -19.13 12.42
N ARG A 54 15.82 -18.91 13.71
CA ARG A 54 17.18 -18.96 14.27
C ARG A 54 17.61 -20.36 14.70
N ASP A 55 16.68 -21.30 14.83
CA ASP A 55 17.00 -22.71 15.00
C ASP A 55 17.49 -23.31 13.67
N ALA A 56 18.68 -23.90 13.70
CA ALA A 56 19.33 -24.40 12.48
C ALA A 56 18.55 -25.53 11.79
N MET A 57 17.92 -26.42 12.57
CA MET A 57 17.15 -27.54 12.01
C MET A 57 15.85 -27.06 11.39
N GLN A 58 15.12 -26.17 12.08
CA GLN A 58 13.89 -25.57 11.59
C GLN A 58 14.14 -24.71 10.35
N ARG A 59 15.21 -23.90 10.35
CA ARG A 59 15.61 -23.09 9.18
C ARG A 59 15.92 -23.96 7.97
N ALA A 60 16.67 -25.05 8.16
CA ALA A 60 16.96 -26.00 7.08
C ALA A 60 15.69 -26.63 6.52
N ALA A 61 14.75 -27.04 7.38
CA ALA A 61 13.47 -27.61 6.97
C ALA A 61 12.60 -26.60 6.21
N LEU A 62 12.54 -25.33 6.65
CA LEU A 62 11.83 -24.26 5.92
C LEU A 62 12.39 -24.09 4.50
N ILE A 63 13.71 -24.09 4.35
CA ILE A 63 14.39 -23.96 3.05
C ILE A 63 14.10 -25.17 2.15
N GLU A 64 14.23 -26.38 2.69
CA GLU A 64 13.98 -27.62 1.95
C GLU A 64 12.53 -27.68 1.44
N GLU A 65 11.56 -27.48 2.34
CA GLU A 65 10.13 -27.48 2.00
C GLU A 65 9.80 -26.45 0.92
N ALA A 66 10.42 -25.26 0.98
CA ALA A 66 10.19 -24.18 0.03
C ALA A 66 10.86 -24.38 -1.34
N LYS A 67 11.87 -25.25 -1.44
CA LYS A 67 12.54 -25.62 -2.69
C LYS A 67 11.84 -26.79 -3.40
N ALA A 68 10.88 -27.44 -2.75
CA ALA A 68 10.11 -28.53 -3.34
C ALA A 68 9.21 -28.05 -4.49
N LYS A 69 8.78 -28.99 -5.34
CA LYS A 69 7.81 -28.71 -6.41
C LYS A 69 6.48 -28.27 -5.80
N ASP A 70 5.84 -27.26 -6.40
CA ASP A 70 4.54 -26.71 -5.97
C ASP A 70 4.52 -26.19 -4.52
N ALA A 71 5.71 -25.90 -3.97
CA ALA A 71 5.91 -25.42 -2.60
C ALA A 71 5.36 -24.02 -2.35
N THR A 72 4.99 -23.27 -3.39
CA THR A 72 4.43 -21.93 -3.24
C THR A 72 3.23 -21.71 -4.14
N TRP A 73 2.43 -20.69 -3.83
CA TRP A 73 1.30 -20.22 -4.64
C TRP A 73 1.59 -18.89 -5.34
N VAL A 74 2.77 -18.31 -5.13
CA VAL A 74 3.19 -17.06 -5.80
C VAL A 74 4.21 -17.33 -6.89
N ASP A 75 4.23 -16.46 -7.89
CA ASP A 75 5.37 -16.32 -8.79
C ASP A 75 6.38 -15.34 -8.18
N PRO A 76 7.62 -15.78 -7.83
CA PRO A 76 8.59 -14.92 -7.16
C PRO A 76 9.01 -13.72 -8.02
N ARG A 77 8.82 -13.75 -9.35
CA ARG A 77 9.10 -12.60 -10.23
C ARG A 77 8.23 -11.38 -9.89
N TRP A 78 7.10 -11.58 -9.23
CA TRP A 78 6.20 -10.51 -8.80
C TRP A 78 6.32 -10.16 -7.31
N VAL A 79 7.27 -10.75 -6.60
CA VAL A 79 7.49 -10.48 -5.16
C VAL A 79 8.57 -9.42 -5.01
N HIS A 80 8.18 -8.26 -4.46
CA HIS A 80 9.07 -7.12 -4.26
C HIS A 80 9.15 -6.74 -2.78
N SER A 81 10.36 -6.57 -2.25
CA SER A 81 10.60 -6.08 -0.90
C SER A 81 10.11 -4.64 -0.77
N LEU A 82 9.46 -4.33 0.36
CA LEU A 82 9.14 -2.96 0.74
C LEU A 82 10.32 -2.24 1.42
N GLY A 83 11.49 -2.90 1.52
CA GLY A 83 12.67 -2.38 2.22
C GLY A 83 12.54 -2.45 3.73
N ASN A 84 13.43 -1.76 4.44
CA ASN A 84 13.42 -1.67 5.91
C ASN A 84 13.51 -0.22 6.41
N GLY A 85 13.14 0.76 5.58
CA GLY A 85 13.09 2.17 5.95
C GLY A 85 11.84 2.53 6.76
N GLU A 86 11.67 3.83 7.04
CA GLU A 86 10.45 4.38 7.62
C GLU A 86 9.27 4.41 6.63
N SER A 87 9.56 4.45 5.33
CA SER A 87 8.59 4.43 4.24
C SER A 87 8.82 3.21 3.35
N PRO A 88 7.76 2.58 2.82
CA PRO A 88 7.88 1.39 1.97
C PRO A 88 8.36 1.73 0.54
N ASP A 89 9.19 0.87 -0.04
CA ASP A 89 9.63 0.97 -1.43
C ASP A 89 8.66 0.26 -2.39
N HIS A 90 8.02 1.05 -3.27
CA HIS A 90 7.06 0.58 -4.27
C HIS A 90 7.55 0.70 -5.72
N THR A 91 8.84 0.97 -5.94
CA THR A 91 9.38 1.30 -7.27
C THR A 91 9.46 0.11 -8.25
N MET A 92 9.27 -1.13 -7.76
CA MET A 92 9.28 -2.38 -8.56
C MET A 92 10.51 -2.54 -9.47
N GLY A 93 11.69 -2.18 -8.96
CA GLY A 93 12.95 -2.31 -9.68
C GLY A 93 13.70 -3.62 -9.35
N PRO A 94 14.81 -3.92 -10.06
CA PRO A 94 15.66 -5.05 -9.73
C PRO A 94 16.18 -5.01 -8.28
N HIS A 95 16.44 -3.82 -7.74
CA HIS A 95 16.98 -3.64 -6.37
C HIS A 95 16.00 -4.06 -5.27
N ASN A 96 14.71 -4.19 -5.57
CA ASN A 96 13.72 -4.68 -4.61
C ASN A 96 12.98 -5.94 -5.08
N ASN A 97 13.30 -6.51 -6.22
CA ASN A 97 12.74 -7.77 -6.68
C ASN A 97 13.41 -8.98 -5.99
N ILE A 98 12.65 -9.91 -5.41
CA ILE A 98 13.23 -11.01 -4.62
C ILE A 98 14.12 -11.95 -5.45
N VAL A 99 13.83 -12.13 -6.74
CA VAL A 99 14.62 -13.00 -7.62
C VAL A 99 15.96 -12.35 -7.95
N ALA A 100 15.96 -11.05 -8.22
CA ALA A 100 17.20 -10.29 -8.45
C ALA A 100 18.05 -10.23 -7.17
N LEU A 101 17.44 -9.93 -6.03
CA LEU A 101 18.10 -9.95 -4.72
C LEU A 101 18.73 -11.33 -4.41
N ALA A 102 18.03 -12.42 -4.74
CA ALA A 102 18.54 -13.77 -4.56
C ALA A 102 19.70 -14.09 -5.49
N ALA A 103 19.62 -13.68 -6.76
CA ALA A 103 20.69 -13.84 -7.72
C ALA A 103 21.97 -13.10 -7.29
N ASP A 104 21.85 -11.85 -6.83
CA ASP A 104 22.97 -11.05 -6.33
C ASP A 104 23.64 -11.68 -5.10
N ALA A 105 22.87 -12.38 -4.25
CA ALA A 105 23.35 -13.08 -3.07
C ALA A 105 23.84 -14.52 -3.35
N GLY A 106 23.63 -15.06 -4.54
CA GLY A 106 23.88 -16.48 -4.83
C GLY A 106 22.94 -17.44 -4.06
N GLU A 107 21.74 -16.98 -3.73
CA GLU A 107 20.74 -17.66 -2.90
C GLU A 107 19.56 -18.15 -3.74
N HIS A 108 18.79 -19.11 -3.23
CA HIS A 108 17.41 -19.30 -3.67
C HIS A 108 16.51 -18.24 -3.03
N TRP A 109 15.43 -17.83 -3.69
CA TRP A 109 14.57 -16.73 -3.20
C TRP A 109 13.97 -16.96 -1.80
N VAL A 110 13.78 -18.22 -1.38
CA VAL A 110 13.39 -18.53 0.01
C VAL A 110 14.50 -18.17 1.02
N GLU A 111 15.77 -18.42 0.67
CA GLU A 111 16.90 -18.14 1.55
C GLU A 111 17.01 -16.63 1.73
N THR A 112 16.85 -15.86 0.66
CA THR A 112 16.75 -14.39 0.69
C THR A 112 15.54 -13.91 1.50
N PHE A 113 14.35 -14.49 1.30
CA PHE A 113 13.15 -14.16 2.07
C PHE A 113 13.37 -14.37 3.58
N LEU A 114 13.94 -15.51 3.97
CA LEU A 114 14.22 -15.85 5.37
C LEU A 114 15.36 -14.99 5.95
N ARG A 115 16.43 -14.74 5.19
CA ARG A 115 17.54 -13.88 5.61
C ARG A 115 17.07 -12.46 5.90
N LEU A 116 16.34 -11.84 4.97
CA LEU A 116 15.78 -10.50 5.15
C LEU A 116 14.78 -10.46 6.31
N ALA A 117 14.02 -11.54 6.53
CA ALA A 117 13.17 -11.66 7.71
C ALA A 117 13.97 -11.72 9.02
N ASP A 118 15.13 -12.38 9.07
CA ASP A 118 15.97 -12.40 10.28
C ASP A 118 16.63 -11.04 10.54
N GLU A 119 17.23 -10.44 9.50
CA GLU A 119 17.90 -9.13 9.55
C GLU A 119 16.98 -8.01 10.09
N THR A 120 15.67 -8.16 9.90
CA THR A 120 14.67 -7.18 10.32
C THR A 120 13.84 -7.62 11.52
N ASN A 121 14.21 -8.71 12.20
CA ASN A 121 13.42 -9.33 13.28
C ASN A 121 11.96 -9.61 12.87
N GLY A 122 11.75 -9.94 11.60
CA GLY A 122 10.46 -10.30 11.01
C GLY A 122 9.62 -9.09 10.59
N ARG A 123 10.19 -7.88 10.67
CA ARG A 123 9.53 -6.64 10.27
C ARG A 123 9.34 -6.53 8.77
N ILE A 124 10.30 -7.05 7.98
CA ILE A 124 10.25 -6.90 6.53
C ILE A 124 8.98 -7.51 5.94
N LEU A 125 8.46 -6.82 4.94
CA LEU A 125 7.29 -7.20 4.18
C LEU A 125 7.65 -7.15 2.70
N PHE A 126 7.01 -8.02 1.93
CA PHE A 126 7.11 -8.06 0.49
C PHE A 126 5.71 -7.88 -0.09
N ASN A 127 5.58 -7.20 -1.21
CA ASN A 127 4.34 -7.14 -1.96
C ASN A 127 4.38 -8.17 -3.09
N TYR A 128 3.42 -9.10 -3.12
CA TYR A 128 3.17 -9.96 -4.27
C TYR A 128 2.20 -9.25 -5.20
N ILE A 129 2.76 -8.67 -6.26
CA ILE A 129 2.07 -7.70 -7.11
C ILE A 129 1.26 -8.42 -8.18
N GLY A 130 -0.06 -8.42 -8.03
CA GLY A 130 -1.00 -8.98 -8.99
C GLY A 130 -1.56 -7.94 -9.97
N GLU A 131 -1.51 -6.67 -9.61
CA GLU A 131 -2.11 -5.56 -10.35
C GLU A 131 -1.11 -4.44 -10.57
N ASN A 132 -1.32 -3.65 -11.64
CA ASN A 132 -0.56 -2.42 -11.91
C ASN A 132 0.96 -2.61 -11.89
N GLN A 133 1.41 -3.72 -12.48
CA GLN A 133 2.79 -4.21 -12.56
C GLN A 133 3.77 -3.33 -13.37
N ASN A 134 3.32 -2.16 -13.84
CA ASN A 134 4.12 -1.26 -14.66
C ASN A 134 3.79 0.20 -14.34
N LEU A 135 4.65 0.87 -13.57
CA LEU A 135 4.48 2.28 -13.19
C LEU A 135 4.49 3.21 -14.41
N LYS A 136 5.24 2.88 -15.46
CA LYS A 136 5.23 3.69 -16.69
C LYS A 136 3.87 3.65 -17.39
N ALA A 137 3.25 2.47 -17.48
CA ALA A 137 1.90 2.36 -18.05
C ALA A 137 0.86 3.13 -17.20
N LEU A 138 1.00 3.12 -15.87
CA LEU A 138 0.19 3.95 -14.99
C LEU A 138 0.40 5.45 -15.24
N ARG A 139 1.66 5.89 -15.37
CA ARG A 139 2.02 7.27 -15.70
C ARG A 139 1.33 7.73 -16.98
N ASP A 140 1.45 6.94 -18.06
CA ASP A 140 0.86 7.25 -19.37
C ASP A 140 -0.67 7.34 -19.29
N MET A 141 -1.30 6.49 -18.47
CA MET A 141 -2.75 6.51 -18.26
C MET A 141 -3.22 7.75 -17.50
N PHE A 142 -2.48 8.18 -16.49
CA PHE A 142 -2.79 9.37 -15.70
C PHE A 142 -2.57 10.68 -16.48
N ASP A 143 -1.55 10.73 -17.33
CA ASP A 143 -1.22 11.87 -18.19
C ASP A 143 -2.36 12.18 -19.18
N GLY A 144 -3.10 11.17 -19.64
CA GLY A 144 -4.27 11.30 -20.52
C GLY A 144 -5.47 12.06 -19.93
N GLY A 145 -5.40 12.56 -18.69
CA GLY A 145 -6.34 13.54 -18.13
C GLY A 145 -7.69 13.00 -17.64
N ARG A 146 -8.12 11.83 -18.13
CA ARG A 146 -9.44 11.24 -17.84
C ARG A 146 -9.42 10.20 -16.72
N VAL A 147 -8.24 9.72 -16.32
CA VAL A 147 -8.09 8.72 -15.26
C VAL A 147 -7.60 9.38 -13.99
N PHE A 148 -8.37 9.24 -12.92
CA PHE A 148 -8.04 9.75 -11.60
C PHE A 148 -7.28 8.69 -10.79
N PRO A 149 -6.30 9.09 -9.97
CA PRO A 149 -5.65 8.18 -9.05
C PRO A 149 -6.62 7.72 -7.94
N GLY A 150 -6.61 6.43 -7.64
CA GLY A 150 -7.47 5.77 -6.64
C GLY A 150 -7.84 4.36 -7.12
N VAL A 151 -8.50 3.48 -6.39
CA VAL A 151 -8.85 3.47 -4.98
C VAL A 151 -7.86 2.57 -4.22
N GLY A 152 -7.95 2.54 -2.90
CA GLY A 152 -7.37 1.48 -2.09
C GLY A 152 -8.42 0.40 -1.80
N ASP A 153 -8.00 -0.86 -1.78
CA ASP A 153 -8.80 -2.06 -1.48
C ASP A 153 -8.46 -2.68 -0.10
N ALA A 154 -7.64 -1.99 0.71
CA ALA A 154 -7.28 -2.41 2.06
C ALA A 154 -8.50 -2.68 2.96
N GLY A 155 -9.63 -1.98 2.73
CA GLY A 155 -10.85 -2.16 3.51
C GLY A 155 -11.53 -3.53 3.34
N ALA A 156 -11.46 -4.13 2.14
CA ALA A 156 -12.03 -5.46 1.87
C ALA A 156 -11.08 -6.60 2.25
N HIS A 157 -9.76 -6.33 2.21
CA HIS A 157 -8.71 -7.30 2.40
C HIS A 157 -7.77 -6.91 3.56
N VAL A 158 -8.35 -6.49 4.69
CA VAL A 158 -7.67 -5.84 5.84
C VAL A 158 -6.43 -6.54 6.41
N SER A 159 -6.28 -7.85 6.21
CA SER A 159 -5.15 -8.64 6.71
C SER A 159 -4.16 -9.07 5.62
N MET A 160 -4.42 -8.69 4.37
CA MET A 160 -3.71 -9.16 3.18
C MET A 160 -3.16 -8.00 2.32
N VAL A 161 -3.92 -6.93 2.11
CA VAL A 161 -3.55 -5.82 1.22
C VAL A 161 -3.29 -4.56 2.05
N MET A 162 -2.31 -3.76 1.65
CA MET A 162 -2.05 -2.44 2.24
C MET A 162 -1.83 -1.36 1.18
N ASP A 163 -2.92 -0.75 0.77
CA ASP A 163 -2.96 0.39 -0.15
C ASP A 163 -3.75 1.57 0.44
N ALA A 164 -3.98 1.57 1.75
CA ALA A 164 -4.66 2.67 2.45
C ALA A 164 -3.94 4.03 2.28
N GLY A 165 -2.62 4.01 2.03
CA GLY A 165 -1.83 5.20 1.74
C GLY A 165 -1.76 5.62 0.28
N TRP A 166 -2.61 5.09 -0.60
CA TRP A 166 -2.59 5.41 -2.04
C TRP A 166 -2.58 6.93 -2.31
N ALA A 167 -3.35 7.73 -1.56
CA ALA A 167 -3.38 9.18 -1.74
C ALA A 167 -2.05 9.83 -1.37
N THR A 168 -1.42 9.35 -0.29
CA THR A 168 -0.10 9.77 0.13
C THR A 168 0.98 9.37 -0.87
N PHE A 169 0.87 8.19 -1.51
CA PHE A 169 1.73 7.80 -2.62
C PHE A 169 1.61 8.75 -3.82
N VAL A 170 0.41 9.25 -4.13
CA VAL A 170 0.24 10.27 -5.19
C VAL A 170 1.02 11.53 -4.86
N LEU A 171 0.94 12.00 -3.60
CA LEU A 171 1.69 13.18 -3.17
C LEU A 171 3.21 12.95 -3.23
N SER A 172 3.69 11.83 -2.69
CA SER A 172 5.12 11.55 -2.56
C SER A 172 5.79 11.16 -3.87
N HIS A 173 5.11 10.36 -4.70
CA HIS A 173 5.66 9.79 -5.91
C HIS A 173 5.21 10.57 -7.15
N TRP A 174 3.91 10.62 -7.44
CA TRP A 174 3.42 11.19 -8.70
C TRP A 174 3.55 12.71 -8.77
N ILE A 175 3.40 13.42 -7.65
CA ILE A 175 3.62 14.87 -7.59
C ILE A 175 5.10 15.19 -7.34
N ARG A 176 5.66 14.76 -6.20
CA ARG A 176 7.01 15.20 -5.79
C ARG A 176 8.15 14.51 -6.57
N ALA A 177 8.18 13.18 -6.64
CA ALA A 177 9.31 12.46 -7.22
C ALA A 177 9.31 12.47 -8.76
N GLU A 178 8.17 12.18 -9.38
CA GLU A 178 8.03 12.01 -10.83
C GLU A 178 7.65 13.31 -11.56
N GLY A 179 7.16 14.32 -10.84
CA GLY A 179 6.70 15.58 -11.41
C GLY A 179 5.57 15.43 -12.43
N LEU A 180 4.80 14.33 -12.37
CA LEU A 180 3.73 14.04 -13.33
C LEU A 180 2.61 15.06 -13.23
N PHE A 181 2.27 15.47 -12.01
CA PHE A 181 1.30 16.54 -11.77
C PHE A 181 1.98 17.72 -11.08
N THR A 182 1.52 18.93 -11.40
CA THR A 182 1.76 20.07 -10.50
C THR A 182 1.04 19.81 -9.18
N MET A 183 1.48 20.47 -8.10
CA MET A 183 0.80 20.35 -6.79
C MET A 183 -0.71 20.64 -6.91
N GLY A 184 -1.08 21.73 -7.59
CA GLY A 184 -2.49 22.10 -7.79
C GLY A 184 -3.29 21.04 -8.55
N GLU A 185 -2.74 20.50 -9.64
CA GLU A 185 -3.41 19.45 -10.43
C GLU A 185 -3.53 18.14 -9.66
N GLY A 186 -2.48 17.74 -8.94
CA GLY A 186 -2.50 16.56 -8.09
C GLY A 186 -3.52 16.67 -6.97
N ILE A 187 -3.62 17.83 -6.30
CA ILE A 187 -4.65 18.08 -5.29
C ILE A 187 -6.04 18.08 -5.92
N ARG A 188 -6.25 18.73 -7.08
CA ARG A 188 -7.53 18.68 -7.81
C ARG A 188 -7.97 17.23 -8.07
N ARG A 189 -7.04 16.36 -8.47
CA ARG A 189 -7.30 14.94 -8.73
C ARG A 189 -7.63 14.13 -7.47
N LEU A 190 -7.21 14.57 -6.30
CA LEU A 190 -7.54 13.95 -5.01
C LEU A 190 -8.79 14.56 -4.34
N THR A 191 -9.28 15.71 -4.81
CA THR A 191 -10.30 16.52 -4.11
C THR A 191 -11.48 16.91 -5.02
N SER A 192 -11.43 18.07 -5.69
CA SER A 192 -12.54 18.62 -6.47
C SER A 192 -12.89 17.78 -7.71
N GLY A 193 -11.93 17.04 -8.27
CA GLY A 193 -12.15 16.09 -9.35
C GLY A 193 -13.13 14.98 -8.97
N PRO A 194 -12.82 14.14 -7.96
CA PRO A 194 -13.75 13.17 -7.41
C PRO A 194 -15.06 13.78 -6.90
N ALA A 195 -15.02 14.95 -6.24
CA ALA A 195 -16.23 15.63 -5.77
C ALA A 195 -17.19 15.95 -6.93
N ARG A 196 -16.68 16.50 -8.04
CA ARG A 196 -17.46 16.74 -9.27
C ARG A 196 -18.08 15.45 -9.81
N ILE A 197 -17.29 14.38 -9.92
CA ILE A 197 -17.73 13.08 -10.46
C ILE A 197 -18.88 12.50 -9.61
N LEU A 198 -18.79 12.65 -8.29
CA LEU A 198 -19.80 12.18 -7.34
C LEU A 198 -20.98 13.14 -7.16
N GLY A 199 -20.96 14.33 -7.79
CA GLY A 199 -22.00 15.35 -7.64
C GLY A 199 -22.00 16.06 -6.29
N LEU A 200 -20.87 16.06 -5.56
CA LEU A 200 -20.74 16.73 -4.27
C LEU A 200 -20.49 18.23 -4.47
N THR A 201 -21.41 19.06 -3.99
CA THR A 201 -21.34 20.53 -4.14
C THR A 201 -20.84 21.25 -2.90
N ASP A 202 -20.76 20.59 -1.75
CA ASP A 202 -20.32 21.17 -0.48
C ASP A 202 -18.90 20.75 -0.05
N ARG A 203 -18.15 20.02 -0.90
CA ARG A 203 -16.83 19.43 -0.59
C ARG A 203 -15.88 19.47 -1.79
N GLY A 204 -14.60 19.23 -1.52
CA GLY A 204 -13.55 19.06 -2.54
C GLY A 204 -12.79 20.33 -2.89
N GLU A 205 -13.20 21.49 -2.40
CA GLU A 205 -12.50 22.77 -2.58
C GLU A 205 -12.44 23.54 -1.25
N LEU A 206 -11.52 24.50 -1.14
CA LEU A 206 -11.38 25.36 0.03
C LEU A 206 -12.00 26.74 -0.25
N HIS A 207 -13.31 26.84 0.00
CA HIS A 207 -14.07 28.09 -0.12
C HIS A 207 -15.00 28.32 1.08
N PRO A 208 -15.27 29.57 1.48
CA PRO A 208 -16.26 29.87 2.51
C PRO A 208 -17.61 29.23 2.18
N GLY A 209 -18.22 28.57 3.17
CA GLY A 209 -19.50 27.88 3.02
C GLY A 209 -19.38 26.38 2.68
N MET A 210 -18.18 25.89 2.32
CA MET A 210 -17.94 24.46 2.13
C MET A 210 -17.67 23.75 3.47
N ARG A 211 -17.79 22.42 3.47
CA ARG A 211 -17.39 21.58 4.60
C ARG A 211 -15.90 21.72 4.84
N ALA A 212 -15.52 21.86 6.10
CA ALA A 212 -14.12 21.94 6.52
C ALA A 212 -13.47 20.55 6.56
N ASP A 213 -13.37 19.90 5.39
CA ASP A 213 -12.58 18.69 5.18
C ASP A 213 -11.20 19.10 4.65
N ILE A 214 -10.20 19.10 5.53
CA ILE A 214 -8.93 19.76 5.27
C ILE A 214 -7.78 18.85 5.65
N ASN A 215 -6.78 18.74 4.77
CA ASN A 215 -5.47 18.17 5.10
C ASN A 215 -4.41 19.27 5.12
N VAL A 216 -3.58 19.26 6.15
CA VAL A 216 -2.38 20.10 6.28
C VAL A 216 -1.20 19.15 6.33
N PHE A 217 -0.28 19.27 5.36
CA PHE A 217 0.87 18.41 5.23
C PHE A 217 2.07 19.18 4.66
N ASP A 218 3.25 18.65 4.92
CA ASP A 218 4.51 19.14 4.35
C ASP A 218 4.75 18.45 2.99
N ALA A 219 4.76 19.25 1.92
CA ALA A 219 4.93 18.77 0.56
C ALA A 219 6.28 18.09 0.33
N ASP A 220 7.32 18.50 1.05
CA ASP A 220 8.69 18.00 0.85
C ASP A 220 8.89 16.63 1.51
N THR A 221 8.15 16.35 2.57
CA THR A 221 8.35 15.13 3.39
C THR A 221 7.19 14.14 3.35
N VAL A 222 6.00 14.54 2.87
CA VAL A 222 4.81 13.68 2.89
C VAL A 222 5.07 12.31 2.25
N ALA A 223 4.83 11.24 2.99
CA ALA A 223 5.08 9.87 2.56
C ALA A 223 4.28 8.87 3.41
N GLU A 224 4.14 7.65 2.91
CA GLU A 224 3.51 6.57 3.68
C GLU A 224 4.46 6.06 4.75
N GLY A 225 3.92 5.73 5.92
CA GLY A 225 4.67 4.98 6.92
C GLY A 225 4.77 3.51 6.54
N TYR A 226 5.82 2.85 7.02
CA TYR A 226 6.02 1.43 6.80
C TYR A 226 4.86 0.61 7.41
N PRO A 227 4.29 -0.35 6.69
CA PRO A 227 3.13 -1.10 7.16
C PRO A 227 3.47 -2.08 8.28
N TYR A 228 2.53 -2.27 9.19
CA TYR A 228 2.65 -3.17 10.33
C TYR A 228 1.32 -3.84 10.68
N ARG A 229 1.37 -4.90 11.46
CA ARG A 229 0.20 -5.66 11.88
C ARG A 229 -0.21 -5.31 13.31
N ILE A 230 -1.51 -5.22 13.52
CA ILE A 230 -2.14 -5.09 14.84
C ILE A 230 -3.33 -6.03 14.96
N ASN A 231 -3.78 -6.25 16.20
CA ASN A 231 -4.85 -7.18 16.56
C ASN A 231 -5.94 -6.46 17.37
N ASP A 232 -6.63 -5.51 16.74
CA ASP A 232 -7.60 -4.60 17.38
C ASP A 232 -9.05 -4.79 16.89
N PHE A 233 -9.31 -5.77 16.02
CA PHE A 233 -10.66 -6.13 15.61
C PHE A 233 -11.36 -7.06 16.62
N PRO A 234 -12.71 -7.17 16.59
CA PRO A 234 -13.45 -8.05 17.49
C PRO A 234 -12.86 -9.46 17.54
N GLY A 235 -12.71 -9.99 18.76
CA GLY A 235 -12.06 -11.29 18.99
C GLY A 235 -10.53 -11.28 18.85
N GLY A 236 -9.88 -10.11 18.82
CA GLY A 236 -8.43 -10.00 18.64
C GLY A 236 -7.97 -10.31 17.22
N ALA A 237 -8.87 -10.18 16.25
CA ALA A 237 -8.58 -10.46 14.85
C ALA A 237 -7.54 -9.47 14.30
N PRO A 238 -6.65 -9.92 13.40
CA PRO A 238 -5.57 -9.11 12.89
C PRO A 238 -6.00 -8.22 11.73
N ARG A 239 -5.35 -7.07 11.60
CA ARG A 239 -5.32 -6.26 10.39
C ARG A 239 -3.94 -5.67 10.16
N LEU A 240 -3.66 -5.33 8.91
CA LEU A 240 -2.57 -4.46 8.55
C LEU A 240 -3.02 -3.01 8.77
N THR A 241 -2.08 -2.16 9.17
CA THR A 241 -2.24 -0.72 9.25
C THR A 241 -0.92 -0.06 8.88
N GLN A 242 -0.94 1.24 8.62
CA GLN A 242 0.27 2.00 8.41
C GLN A 242 0.11 3.42 8.94
N GLY A 243 1.23 4.01 9.35
CA GLY A 243 1.30 5.42 9.70
C GLY A 243 1.44 6.30 8.46
N SER A 244 1.71 7.58 8.70
CA SER A 244 2.05 8.55 7.67
C SER A 244 3.18 9.46 8.14
N ILE A 245 3.89 10.05 7.18
CA ILE A 245 4.97 11.01 7.41
C ILE A 245 4.53 12.33 6.79
N GLY A 246 4.84 13.45 7.43
CA GLY A 246 4.61 14.80 6.91
C GLY A 246 3.18 15.36 7.06
N TYR A 247 2.23 14.61 7.62
CA TYR A 247 0.89 15.15 7.92
C TYR A 247 0.86 15.90 9.25
N LYS A 248 0.47 17.18 9.21
CA LYS A 248 0.30 18.03 10.40
C LYS A 248 -1.12 17.94 10.98
N ALA A 249 -2.14 17.90 10.13
CA ALA A 249 -3.52 17.79 10.57
C ALA A 249 -4.44 17.25 9.48
N THR A 250 -5.46 16.49 9.90
CA THR A 250 -6.62 16.17 9.08
C THR A 250 -7.87 16.57 9.84
N LEU A 251 -8.73 17.36 9.19
CA LEU A 251 -10.03 17.77 9.69
C LEU A 251 -11.12 17.13 8.86
N VAL A 252 -12.17 16.67 9.52
CA VAL A 252 -13.41 16.18 8.90
C VAL A 252 -14.55 17.00 9.46
N ASN A 253 -15.31 17.66 8.60
CA ASN A 253 -16.39 18.58 8.99
C ASN A 253 -15.93 19.62 10.07
N GLY A 254 -14.67 20.08 10.01
CA GLY A 254 -14.09 21.07 10.92
C GLY A 254 -13.56 20.53 12.25
N VAL A 255 -13.67 19.23 12.50
CA VAL A 255 -13.15 18.57 13.71
C VAL A 255 -11.84 17.87 13.38
N PHE A 256 -10.83 18.04 14.23
CA PHE A 256 -9.55 17.35 14.09
C PHE A 256 -9.73 15.84 14.26
N ASN A 257 -9.47 15.09 13.19
CA ASN A 257 -9.42 13.63 13.19
C ASN A 257 -7.97 13.12 13.37
N LEU A 258 -6.99 13.86 12.86
CA LEU A 258 -5.56 13.59 13.01
C LEU A 258 -4.81 14.88 13.35
N LYS A 259 -3.82 14.80 14.24
CA LYS A 259 -2.87 15.87 14.58
C LYS A 259 -1.46 15.29 14.70
N ASP A 260 -0.49 15.91 14.05
CA ASP A 260 0.93 15.52 14.15
C ASP A 260 1.17 14.03 13.87
N GLY A 261 0.49 13.48 12.85
CA GLY A 261 0.56 12.05 12.49
C GLY A 261 -0.31 11.12 13.33
N GLU A 262 -0.91 11.61 14.43
CA GLU A 262 -1.64 10.78 15.40
C GLU A 262 -3.16 10.99 15.34
N MET A 263 -3.90 9.90 15.46
CA MET A 263 -5.37 9.93 15.50
C MET A 263 -5.87 10.55 16.81
N THR A 264 -6.85 11.44 16.72
CA THR A 264 -7.47 12.08 17.90
C THR A 264 -8.55 11.21 18.55
N GLY A 265 -9.09 10.24 17.81
CA GLY A 265 -10.27 9.44 18.19
C GLY A 265 -11.61 10.06 17.79
N GLU A 266 -11.63 11.30 17.32
CA GLU A 266 -12.85 11.99 16.90
C GLU A 266 -13.42 11.42 15.59
N GLN A 267 -14.72 11.12 15.58
CA GLN A 267 -15.44 10.53 14.45
C GLN A 267 -16.48 11.48 13.88
N ALA A 268 -16.04 12.61 13.34
CA ALA A 268 -16.92 13.65 12.80
C ALA A 268 -17.47 13.35 11.39
N GLY A 269 -17.31 12.12 10.90
CA GLY A 269 -17.81 11.70 9.59
C GLY A 269 -19.34 11.66 9.54
N SER A 270 -19.91 11.91 8.37
CA SER A 270 -21.37 11.86 8.14
C SER A 270 -21.68 11.08 6.86
N VAL A 271 -22.76 10.30 6.88
CA VAL A 271 -23.26 9.64 5.67
C VAL A 271 -23.63 10.69 4.64
N ILE A 272 -22.96 10.64 3.49
CA ILE A 272 -23.29 11.48 2.33
C ILE A 272 -24.55 10.89 1.71
N ARG A 273 -25.59 11.72 1.59
CA ARG A 273 -26.85 11.36 0.94
C ARG A 273 -26.98 12.21 -0.31
N HIS A 274 -27.36 11.59 -1.41
CA HIS A 274 -27.72 12.32 -2.62
C HIS A 274 -29.00 13.10 -2.33
N THR A 275 -28.88 14.41 -2.18
CA THR A 275 -30.06 15.29 -2.17
C THR A 275 -30.48 15.49 -3.61
N SER A 276 -31.56 14.81 -3.98
CA SER A 276 -32.26 15.00 -5.26
C SER A 276 -32.70 16.44 -5.48
#